data_AF-A0A7X8MCP0-F1
#
_entry.id   AF-A0A7X8MCP0-F1
#
_cell.length_a   1.000
_cell.length_b   1.000
_cell.length_c   1.000
_cell.angle_alpha   90.00
_cell.angle_beta   90.00
_cell.angle_gamma   90.00
#
_symmetry.space_group_name_H-M   'P 1'
#
loop_
_entity.id
_entity.type
_entity.pdbx_description
1 polymer ?
#
loop_
_entity_poly.entity_id
_entity_poly.type
_entity_poly.pdbx_seq_one_letter_code
_entity_poly.pdbx_strand_id
1 'polypeptide(L)'
;MKLLGMMMLLMTALAHGATPAGQRQKVLLDFDLGNDIDDAFALALALSSPELELVGVTLDHGRTDLRAQIACRMLYEAGCETIPVAVGRQTAHIVGRDQEPAPYHPQYVSV
;
A
#
# COMPACT_ATOMS: atom_id res chain seq x y z
N MET A 1 26.71 -23.47 16.30
CA MET A 1 27.28 -22.48 15.36
C MET A 1 26.26 -21.91 14.37
N LYS A 2 25.30 -22.70 13.85
CA LYS A 2 24.23 -22.21 12.95
C LYS A 2 23.24 -21.23 13.61
N LEU A 3 22.89 -21.45 14.88
CA LEU A 3 21.98 -20.58 15.63
C LEU A 3 22.58 -19.19 15.91
N LEU A 4 23.88 -19.13 16.20
CA LEU A 4 24.61 -17.87 16.41
C LEU A 4 24.72 -17.07 15.09
N GLY A 5 24.95 -17.77 13.96
CA GLY A 5 24.94 -17.15 12.64
C GLY A 5 23.57 -16.59 12.25
N MET A 6 22.48 -17.29 12.59
CA MET A 6 21.11 -16.82 12.33
C MET A 6 20.72 -15.63 13.22
N MET A 7 21.18 -15.61 14.47
CA MET A 7 21.01 -14.45 15.37
C MET A 7 21.83 -13.24 14.93
N MET A 8 23.05 -13.46 14.41
CA MET A 8 23.90 -12.40 13.86
C MET A 8 23.34 -11.83 12.55
N LEU A 9 22.69 -12.65 11.71
CA LEU A 9 21.98 -12.22 10.51
C LEU A 9 20.69 -11.44 10.84
N LEU A 10 20.01 -11.79 11.93
CA LEU A 10 18.85 -11.06 12.43
C LEU A 10 19.24 -9.68 13.01
N MET A 11 20.41 -9.61 13.68
CA MET A 11 20.93 -8.37 14.26
C MET A 11 21.51 -7.42 13.21
N THR A 12 22.10 -7.92 12.12
CA THR A 12 22.52 -7.06 11.00
C THR A 12 21.33 -6.51 10.22
N ALA A 13 20.21 -7.24 10.08
CA ALA A 13 18.98 -6.71 9.48
C ALA A 13 18.38 -5.55 10.31
N LEU A 14 18.50 -5.60 11.64
CA LEU A 14 18.06 -4.52 12.53
C LEU A 14 18.99 -3.28 12.49
N ALA A 15 20.25 -3.45 12.08
CA ALA A 15 21.25 -2.37 12.06
C ALA A 15 21.27 -1.55 10.75
N HIS A 16 20.58 -1.99 9.68
CA HIS A 16 20.53 -1.27 8.40
C HIS A 16 19.42 -0.19 8.33
N GLY A 17 18.69 0.06 9.42
CA GLY A 17 17.51 0.93 9.44
C GLY A 17 17.77 2.42 9.68
N ALA A 18 19.03 2.86 9.83
CA ALA A 18 19.36 4.26 10.10
C ALA A 18 20.12 4.88 8.92
N THR A 19 19.43 5.08 7.80
CA THR A 19 19.79 6.14 6.85
C THR A 19 19.85 7.45 7.64
N PRO A 20 20.80 8.37 7.37
CA PRO A 20 20.78 9.68 7.99
C PRO A 20 19.39 10.29 7.75
N ALA A 21 18.83 10.96 8.75
CA ALA A 21 17.54 11.65 8.65
C ALA A 21 17.64 12.83 7.67
N GLY A 22 17.82 12.53 6.38
CA GLY A 22 17.42 13.42 5.32
C GLY A 22 15.93 13.68 5.48
N GLN A 23 15.52 14.90 5.12
CA GLN A 23 14.11 15.25 5.16
C GLN A 23 13.32 14.24 4.32
N ARG A 24 12.42 13.48 4.96
CA ARG A 24 11.54 12.54 4.26
C ARG A 24 10.75 13.28 3.20
N GLN A 25 10.68 12.70 2.01
CA GLN A 25 9.92 13.29 0.92
C GLN A 25 8.43 13.13 1.20
N LYS A 26 7.73 14.26 1.26
CA LYS A 26 6.28 14.26 1.45
C LYS A 26 5.60 13.80 0.16
N VAL A 27 4.71 12.83 0.28
CA VAL A 27 3.98 12.27 -0.86
C VAL A 27 2.49 12.18 -0.58
N LEU A 28 1.70 12.42 -1.62
CA LEU A 28 0.28 12.11 -1.68
C LEU A 28 0.11 11.00 -2.71
N LEU A 29 -0.58 9.93 -2.36
CA LEU A 29 -0.88 8.85 -3.30
C LEU A 29 -2.28 9.04 -3.87
N ASP A 30 -2.39 9.11 -5.18
CA ASP A 30 -3.64 9.17 -5.95
C ASP A 30 -3.71 7.93 -6.85
N PHE A 31 -4.63 7.01 -6.57
CA PHE A 31 -4.60 5.66 -7.14
C PHE A 31 -5.94 4.92 -7.04
N ASP A 32 -6.11 3.86 -7.84
CA ASP A 32 -7.36 3.10 -7.96
C ASP A 32 -7.33 1.75 -7.23
N LEU A 33 -7.00 1.82 -5.94
CA LEU A 33 -6.86 0.68 -5.04
C LEU A 33 -8.00 -0.35 -5.17
N GLY A 34 -7.63 -1.61 -5.40
CA GLY A 34 -8.54 -2.75 -5.43
C GLY A 34 -8.97 -3.19 -6.83
N ASN A 35 -8.34 -2.65 -7.89
CA ASN A 35 -8.46 -3.19 -9.25
C ASN A 35 -7.46 -4.33 -9.48
N ASP A 36 -6.19 -4.06 -9.18
CA ASP A 36 -5.09 -5.00 -9.16
C ASP A 36 -4.36 -4.95 -7.80
N ILE A 37 -3.30 -5.74 -7.67
CA ILE A 37 -2.57 -5.92 -6.40
C ILE A 37 -1.45 -4.90 -6.21
N ASP A 38 -0.96 -4.28 -7.28
CA ASP A 38 0.19 -3.38 -7.20
C ASP A 38 -0.12 -2.10 -6.43
N ASP A 39 -1.36 -1.60 -6.46
CA ASP A 39 -1.80 -0.51 -5.58
C ASP A 39 -1.62 -0.82 -4.09
N ALA A 40 -1.95 -2.04 -3.68
CA ALA A 40 -1.80 -2.47 -2.30
C ALA A 40 -0.32 -2.56 -1.91
N PHE A 41 0.53 -3.02 -2.84
CA PHE A 41 1.98 -3.00 -2.64
C PHE A 41 2.56 -1.58 -2.64
N ALA A 42 2.03 -0.67 -3.46
CA ALA A 42 2.45 0.73 -3.48
C ALA A 42 2.15 1.42 -2.14
N LEU A 43 0.94 1.21 -1.60
CA LEU A 43 0.59 1.71 -0.27
C LEU A 43 1.49 1.10 0.82
N ALA A 44 1.70 -0.22 0.82
CA ALA A 44 2.55 -0.89 1.80
C ALA A 44 4.01 -0.41 1.74
N LEU A 45 4.54 -0.21 0.53
CA LEU A 45 5.88 0.33 0.30
C LEU A 45 5.98 1.78 0.78
N ALA A 46 5.00 2.62 0.48
CA ALA A 46 4.97 4.01 0.93
C ALA A 46 4.94 4.13 2.46
N LEU A 47 4.16 3.27 3.13
CA LEU A 47 4.11 3.22 4.60
C LEU A 47 5.41 2.71 5.24
N SER A 48 6.10 1.79 4.57
CA SER A 48 7.33 1.17 5.10
C SER A 48 8.61 1.92 4.72
N SER A 49 8.54 2.87 3.79
CA SER A 49 9.71 3.54 3.26
C SER A 49 10.28 4.56 4.27
N PRO A 50 11.56 4.44 4.66
CA PRO A 50 12.20 5.43 5.53
C PRO A 50 12.44 6.78 4.83
N GLU A 51 12.34 6.81 3.50
CA GLU A 51 12.56 7.99 2.66
C GLU A 51 11.28 8.81 2.44
N LEU A 52 10.10 8.22 2.70
CA LEU A 52 8.81 8.83 2.39
C LEU A 52 8.03 9.21 3.66
N GLU A 53 7.29 10.30 3.55
CA GLU A 53 6.24 10.69 4.50
C GLU A 53 4.92 10.75 3.74
N LEU A 54 4.09 9.72 3.89
CA LEU A 54 2.76 9.70 3.30
C LEU A 54 1.85 10.66 4.06
N VAL A 55 1.48 11.78 3.43
CA VAL A 55 0.67 12.84 4.05
C VAL A 55 -0.83 12.68 3.80
N GLY A 56 -1.21 11.77 2.90
CA GLY A 56 -2.60 11.49 2.58
C GLY A 56 -2.73 10.59 1.35
N VAL A 57 -3.93 10.04 1.18
CA VAL A 57 -4.31 9.25 0.00
C VAL A 57 -5.60 9.79 -0.61
N THR A 58 -5.69 9.72 -1.93
CA THR A 58 -6.89 10.01 -2.70
C THR A 58 -7.21 8.81 -3.58
N LEU A 59 -8.51 8.49 -3.67
CA LEU A 59 -8.96 7.36 -4.47
C LEU A 59 -9.57 7.89 -5.75
N ASP A 60 -8.98 7.53 -6.86
CA ASP A 60 -9.50 7.83 -8.18
C ASP A 60 -10.17 6.60 -8.80
N HIS A 61 -10.84 6.85 -9.92
CA HIS A 61 -11.36 5.84 -10.82
C HIS A 61 -12.38 4.81 -10.29
N GLY A 62 -13.43 4.57 -11.09
CA GLY A 62 -14.47 3.58 -10.76
C GLY A 62 -15.22 3.94 -9.47
N ARG A 63 -15.44 2.93 -8.62
CA ARG A 63 -16.18 3.04 -7.34
C ARG A 63 -15.30 3.58 -6.21
N THR A 64 -14.89 4.85 -6.32
CA THR A 64 -13.97 5.52 -5.38
C THR A 64 -14.44 5.47 -3.92
N ASP A 65 -15.75 5.42 -3.67
CA ASP A 65 -16.37 5.24 -2.35
C ASP A 65 -16.01 3.89 -1.71
N LEU A 66 -16.00 2.81 -2.50
CA LEU A 66 -15.64 1.47 -2.03
C LEU A 66 -14.13 1.34 -1.90
N ARG A 67 -13.36 1.89 -2.83
CA ARG A 67 -11.90 1.91 -2.77
C ARG A 67 -11.38 2.63 -1.53
N ALA A 68 -12.03 3.73 -1.13
CA ALA A 68 -11.67 4.46 0.08
C ALA A 68 -11.88 3.63 1.34
N GLN A 69 -12.92 2.77 1.37
CA GLN A 69 -13.12 1.83 2.48
C GLN A 69 -12.01 0.78 2.55
N ILE A 70 -11.53 0.30 1.41
CA ILE A 70 -10.36 -0.61 1.34
C ILE A 70 -9.12 0.10 1.87
N ALA A 71 -8.84 1.32 1.42
CA ALA A 71 -7.71 2.12 1.89
C ALA A 71 -7.76 2.36 3.41
N CYS A 72 -8.92 2.78 3.94
CA CYS A 72 -9.13 2.93 5.38
C CYS A 72 -8.88 1.62 6.13
N ARG A 73 -9.33 0.49 5.59
CA ARG A 73 -9.10 -0.81 6.23
C ARG A 73 -7.61 -1.17 6.25
N MET A 74 -6.90 -0.97 5.15
CA MET A 74 -5.46 -1.23 5.08
C MET A 74 -4.67 -0.33 6.05
N LEU A 75 -5.01 0.97 6.10
CA LEU A 75 -4.39 1.91 7.05
C LEU A 75 -4.67 1.52 8.50
N TYR A 76 -5.88 1.04 8.82
CA TYR A 76 -6.22 0.51 10.14
C TYR A 76 -5.38 -0.72 10.51
N GLU A 77 -5.27 -1.71 9.62
CA GLU A 77 -4.44 -2.90 9.88
C GLU A 77 -2.95 -2.57 10.02
N ALA A 78 -2.50 -1.45 9.42
CA ALA A 78 -1.13 -0.93 9.54
C ALA A 78 -0.92 0.03 10.73
N GLY A 79 -1.95 0.33 11.54
CA GLY A 79 -1.86 1.30 12.65
C GLY A 79 -1.56 2.74 12.20
N CYS A 80 -2.03 3.12 11.01
CA CYS A 80 -1.78 4.39 10.33
C CYS A 80 -3.05 5.22 10.12
N GLU A 81 -4.01 5.15 11.05
CA GLU A 81 -5.36 5.74 10.92
C GLU A 81 -5.38 7.27 10.88
N THR A 82 -4.25 7.91 11.21
CA THR A 82 -4.11 9.37 11.16
C THR A 82 -3.89 9.92 9.75
N ILE A 83 -3.56 9.06 8.79
CA ILE A 83 -3.37 9.46 7.39
C ILE A 83 -4.75 9.73 6.76
N PRO A 84 -5.01 10.94 6.26
CA PRO A 84 -6.30 11.28 5.69
C PRO A 84 -6.54 10.52 4.37
N VAL A 85 -7.76 10.02 4.21
CA VAL A 85 -8.27 9.38 2.99
C VAL A 85 -9.35 10.29 2.40
N ALA A 86 -9.14 10.77 1.16
CA ALA A 86 -10.17 11.53 0.45
C ALA A 86 -10.76 10.73 -0.72
N VAL A 87 -12.09 10.78 -0.84
CA VAL A 87 -12.82 10.12 -1.93
C VAL A 87 -12.80 11.02 -3.15
N GLY A 88 -12.14 10.58 -4.22
CA GLY A 88 -12.18 11.26 -5.52
C GLY A 88 -13.49 11.04 -6.26
N ARG A 89 -13.63 11.67 -7.42
CA ARG A 89 -14.85 11.55 -8.24
C ARG A 89 -15.06 10.12 -8.71
N GLN A 90 -16.29 9.63 -8.61
CA GLN A 90 -16.67 8.38 -9.26
C GLN A 90 -16.62 8.55 -10.78
N THR A 91 -16.04 7.58 -11.50
CA THR A 91 -16.00 7.59 -12.98
C THR A 91 -16.85 6.45 -13.54
N ALA A 92 -17.50 6.70 -14.69
CA ALA A 92 -18.47 5.77 -15.30
C ALA A 92 -17.85 4.56 -16.02
N HIS A 93 -16.53 4.57 -16.24
CA HIS A 93 -15.81 3.53 -16.96
C HIS A 93 -14.80 2.85 -16.05
N ILE A 94 -14.50 1.58 -16.35
CA ILE A 94 -13.22 0.90 -16.06
C ILE A 94 -12.25 1.43 -17.14
N VAL A 95 -11.11 2.03 -16.81
CA VAL A 95 -10.11 2.36 -17.84
C VAL A 95 -9.41 1.06 -18.17
N GLY A 96 -9.80 0.47 -19.29
CA GLY A 96 -9.37 -0.85 -19.74
C GLY A 96 -10.41 -1.36 -20.73
N ARG A 97 -9.99 -2.10 -21.76
CA ARG A 97 -10.96 -2.85 -22.59
C ARG A 97 -11.56 -4.04 -21.84
N ASP A 98 -11.11 -4.25 -20.62
CA ASP A 98 -11.51 -5.35 -19.78
C ASP A 98 -12.81 -4.93 -19.08
N GLN A 99 -13.92 -5.49 -19.59
CA GLN A 99 -15.24 -5.37 -18.97
C GLN A 99 -15.36 -6.26 -17.72
N GLU A 100 -14.37 -7.10 -17.48
CA GLU A 100 -14.30 -8.05 -16.38
C GLU A 100 -12.97 -7.87 -15.63
N PRO A 101 -12.96 -8.07 -14.29
CA PRO A 101 -11.72 -8.12 -13.52
C PRO A 101 -10.73 -9.10 -14.12
N ALA A 102 -9.43 -8.86 -13.93
CA ALA A 102 -8.40 -9.80 -14.35
C ALA A 102 -8.75 -11.23 -13.89
N PRO A 103 -8.62 -12.24 -14.77
CA PRO A 103 -9.07 -13.59 -14.48
C PRO A 103 -8.37 -14.11 -13.21
N TYR A 104 -9.14 -14.81 -12.38
CA TYR A 104 -8.68 -15.40 -11.13
C TYR A 104 -7.37 -16.19 -11.33
N HIS A 105 -6.31 -15.76 -10.64
CA HIS A 105 -5.08 -16.54 -10.54
C HIS A 105 -5.33 -17.75 -9.61
N PRO A 106 -4.83 -18.96 -9.91
CA PRO A 106 -5.09 -20.20 -9.15
C PRO A 106 -4.57 -20.21 -7.70
N GLN A 107 -4.11 -19.07 -7.17
CA GLN A 107 -3.67 -18.90 -5.79
C GLN A 107 -4.77 -18.38 -4.84
N TYR A 108 -5.97 -18.07 -5.33
CA TYR A 108 -7.08 -17.64 -4.48
C TYR A 108 -8.06 -18.79 -4.20
N VAL A 109 -8.23 -19.16 -2.93
CA VAL A 109 -9.25 -20.11 -2.47
C VAL A 109 -10.18 -19.36 -1.52
N SER A 110 -11.44 -19.17 -1.91
CA SER A 110 -12.50 -18.77 -0.99
C SER A 110 -13.05 -20.02 -0.30
N VAL A 111 -13.05 -20.04 1.03
CA VAL A 111 -13.86 -20.98 1.83
C VAL A 111 -15.33 -20.61 1.78
#